data_AF-A0A9W7YFE6-F1
#
_entry.id   AF-A0A9W7YFE6-F1
#
_cell.length_a   1.000
_cell.length_b   1.000
_cell.length_c   1.000
_cell.angle_alpha   90.00
_cell.angle_beta   90.00
_cell.angle_gamma   90.00
#
_symmetry.space_group_name_H-M   'P 1'
#
loop_
_entity.id
_entity.type
_entity.pdbx_description
1 polymer ?
#
loop_
_entity_poly.entity_id
_entity_poly.type
_entity_poly.pdbx_seq_one_letter_code
_entity_poly.pdbx_strand_id
1 'polypeptide(L)'
;QNRNHNMANRPNTFLTLLHSVLHYGGIATFNTLSDTIHALATGGELCSDIQLLYLCATVGPILYRLVDHEALYVQILGDLLSSLVQICPRISHLDAECSTDAIEQVMDFFCFVKDQFDPGRSAWRRLAPHIAALPVLLRYQLQCMVDQ
;
A
#
# COMPACT_ATOMS: atom_id res chain seq x y z
N GLN A 1 23.74 -12.66 23.05
CA GLN A 1 22.36 -12.12 22.96
C GLN A 1 22.09 -11.75 21.50
N ASN A 2 21.18 -12.45 20.83
CA ASN A 2 21.05 -12.44 19.37
C ASN A 2 20.27 -11.18 18.91
N ARG A 3 20.98 -10.11 18.50
CA ARG A 3 20.40 -8.80 18.17
C ARG A 3 19.34 -8.84 17.06
N ASN A 4 19.42 -9.82 16.16
CA ASN A 4 18.49 -9.96 15.03
C ASN A 4 17.05 -10.32 15.46
N HIS A 5 16.88 -11.07 16.55
CA HIS A 5 15.53 -11.44 17.05
C HIS A 5 14.76 -10.24 17.60
N ASN A 6 15.43 -9.33 18.31
CA ASN A 6 14.77 -8.17 18.91
C ASN A 6 14.42 -7.08 17.88
N MET A 7 15.12 -7.03 16.75
CA MET A 7 14.87 -6.03 15.69
C MET A 7 13.69 -6.41 14.79
N ALA A 8 13.51 -7.70 14.45
CA ALA A 8 12.36 -8.15 13.65
C ALA A 8 11.07 -8.29 14.47
N ASN A 9 11.17 -8.67 15.75
CA ASN A 9 9.97 -8.89 16.58
C ASN A 9 9.19 -7.61 16.87
N ARG A 10 9.86 -6.46 16.96
CA ARG A 10 9.20 -5.20 17.33
C ARG A 10 8.23 -4.71 16.25
N PRO A 11 8.63 -4.51 14.97
CA PRO A 11 7.70 -4.13 13.91
C PRO A 11 6.53 -5.11 13.77
N ASN A 12 6.78 -6.42 13.84
CA ASN A 12 5.73 -7.44 13.75
C ASN A 12 4.75 -7.40 14.92
N THR A 13 5.24 -7.13 16.14
CA THR A 13 4.39 -6.94 17.32
C THR A 13 3.53 -5.68 17.18
N PHE A 14 4.11 -4.58 16.70
CA PHE A 14 3.35 -3.34 16.44
C PHE A 14 2.29 -3.54 15.36
N LEU A 15 2.63 -4.22 14.27
CA LEU A 15 1.67 -4.56 13.22
C LEU A 15 0.50 -5.38 13.76
N THR A 16 0.78 -6.38 14.60
CA THR A 16 -0.25 -7.20 15.26
C THR A 16 -1.14 -6.37 16.18
N LEU A 17 -0.56 -5.42 16.92
CA LEU A 17 -1.32 -4.50 17.76
C LEU A 17 -2.20 -3.58 16.91
N LEU A 18 -1.67 -3.02 15.81
CA LEU A 18 -2.43 -2.19 14.88
C LEU A 18 -3.60 -2.97 14.28
N HIS A 19 -3.39 -4.21 13.85
CA HIS A 19 -4.47 -5.07 13.38
C HIS A 19 -5.54 -5.31 14.44
N SER A 20 -5.15 -5.48 15.71
CA SER A 20 -6.11 -5.61 16.81
C SER A 20 -6.94 -4.34 16.99
N VAL A 21 -6.30 -3.16 16.96
CA VAL A 21 -6.99 -1.86 17.03
C VAL A 21 -7.94 -1.68 15.84
N LEU A 22 -7.49 -2.01 14.64
CA LEU A 22 -8.30 -1.90 13.42
C LEU A 22 -9.45 -2.92 13.39
N HIS A 23 -9.25 -4.11 13.94
CA HIS A 23 -10.28 -5.15 14.02
C HIS A 23 -11.47 -4.69 14.88
N TYR A 24 -11.19 -4.15 16.07
CA TYR A 24 -12.23 -3.62 16.96
C TYR A 24 -12.64 -2.18 16.64
N GLY A 25 -11.89 -1.51 15.76
CA GLY A 25 -12.15 -0.16 15.30
C GLY A 25 -13.35 -0.06 14.36
N GLY A 26 -13.95 1.13 14.33
CA GLY A 26 -15.03 1.47 13.40
C GLY A 26 -14.55 2.41 12.28
N ILE A 27 -15.50 2.99 11.55
CA ILE A 27 -15.20 3.91 10.43
C ILE A 27 -14.33 5.10 10.84
N ALA A 28 -14.50 5.62 12.06
CA ALA A 28 -13.67 6.71 12.58
C ALA A 28 -12.18 6.31 12.66
N THR A 29 -11.88 5.08 13.08
CA THR A 29 -10.52 4.54 13.11
C THR A 29 -9.93 4.43 11.70
N PHE A 30 -10.75 4.06 10.71
CA PHE A 30 -10.32 3.98 9.31
C PHE A 30 -10.08 5.36 8.69
N ASN A 31 -10.88 6.36 9.04
CA ASN A 31 -10.60 7.75 8.65
C ASN A 31 -9.24 8.20 9.21
N THR A 32 -8.98 7.97 10.50
CA THR A 32 -7.68 8.31 11.10
C THR A 32 -6.52 7.57 10.43
N LEU A 33 -6.70 6.29 10.08
CA LEU A 33 -5.69 5.54 9.33
C LEU A 33 -5.47 6.18 7.95
N SER A 34 -6.54 6.49 7.21
CA SER A 34 -6.47 7.14 5.90
C SER A 34 -5.74 8.48 5.99
N ASP A 35 -6.09 9.33 6.96
CA ASP A 35 -5.43 10.62 7.17
C ASP A 35 -3.94 10.47 7.49
N THR A 36 -3.60 9.44 8.27
CA THR A 36 -2.20 9.12 8.61
C THR A 36 -1.41 8.68 7.37
N ILE A 37 -1.98 7.78 6.56
CA ILE A 37 -1.35 7.33 5.31
C ILE A 37 -1.20 8.50 4.34
N HIS A 38 -2.21 9.35 4.23
CA HIS A 38 -2.16 10.55 3.38
C HIS A 38 -1.06 11.52 3.82
N ALA A 39 -0.91 11.75 5.13
CA ALA A 39 0.17 12.58 5.67
C ALA A 39 1.55 11.99 5.37
N LEU A 40 1.73 10.67 5.50
CA LEU A 40 2.98 9.98 5.15
C LEU A 40 3.28 10.08 3.64
N ALA A 41 2.26 9.91 2.80
CA ALA A 41 2.38 10.00 1.36
C ALA A 41 2.71 11.44 0.91
N THR A 42 2.12 12.47 1.50
CA THR A 42 2.36 13.87 1.07
C THR A 42 3.57 14.51 1.73
N GLY A 43 3.93 14.08 2.94
CA GLY A 43 5.09 14.57 3.68
C GLY A 43 6.43 14.03 3.18
N GLY A 44 6.42 12.99 2.33
CA GLY A 44 7.65 12.36 1.82
C GLY A 44 8.46 11.63 2.89
N GLU A 45 7.81 11.28 4.02
CA GLU A 45 8.42 10.63 5.19
C GLU A 45 8.72 9.14 4.96
N LEU A 46 8.09 8.53 3.96
CA LEU A 46 8.41 7.16 3.54
C LEU A 46 9.72 7.15 2.74
N CYS A 47 10.71 6.46 3.29
CA CYS A 47 12.07 6.42 2.79
C CYS A 47 12.43 5.07 2.16
N SER A 48 11.68 4.00 2.41
CA SER A 48 11.95 2.67 1.84
C SER A 48 10.70 1.89 1.41
N ASP A 49 10.93 0.96 0.50
CA ASP A 49 10.00 -0.09 0.07
C ASP A 49 9.49 -0.97 1.22
N ILE A 50 10.35 -1.30 2.19
CA ILE A 50 9.93 -2.04 3.38
C ILE A 50 8.88 -1.28 4.18
N GLN A 51 9.01 0.04 4.34
CA GLN A 51 8.01 0.84 5.05
C GLN A 51 6.67 0.83 4.32
N LEU A 52 6.69 0.94 2.99
CA LEU A 52 5.47 0.82 2.18
C LEU A 52 4.85 -0.57 2.30
N LEU A 53 5.66 -1.63 2.30
CA LEU A 53 5.19 -3.00 2.51
C LEU A 53 4.49 -3.16 3.88
N TYR A 54 5.01 -2.54 4.94
CA TYR A 54 4.33 -2.52 6.25
C TYR A 54 2.98 -1.78 6.21
N LEU A 55 2.85 -0.71 5.43
CA LEU A 55 1.56 -0.04 5.24
C LEU A 55 0.58 -0.95 4.49
N CYS A 56 1.02 -1.61 3.40
CA CYS A 56 0.21 -2.61 2.70
C CYS A 56 -0.23 -3.74 3.64
N ALA A 57 0.68 -4.27 4.46
CA ALA A 57 0.37 -5.30 5.45
C ALA A 57 -0.60 -4.80 6.53
N THR A 58 -0.56 -3.51 6.89
CA THR A 58 -1.50 -2.89 7.84
C THR A 58 -2.91 -2.79 7.24
N VAL A 59 -3.00 -2.39 5.98
CA VAL A 59 -4.27 -2.16 5.26
C VAL A 59 -4.93 -3.46 4.80
N GLY A 60 -4.14 -4.46 4.36
CA GLY A 60 -4.66 -5.68 3.75
C GLY A 60 -5.81 -6.34 4.52
N PRO A 61 -5.67 -6.62 5.83
CA PRO A 61 -6.73 -7.28 6.61
C PRO A 61 -8.02 -6.49 6.78
N ILE A 62 -8.06 -5.19 6.46
CA ILE A 62 -9.27 -4.37 6.59
C ILE A 62 -9.94 -4.05 5.25
N LEU A 63 -9.34 -4.43 4.12
CA LEU A 63 -9.86 -4.07 2.80
C LEU A 63 -11.29 -4.57 2.56
N TYR A 64 -11.62 -5.79 2.99
CA TYR A 64 -12.98 -6.32 2.88
C TYR A 64 -14.04 -5.44 3.58
N ARG A 65 -13.64 -4.68 4.61
CA ARG A 65 -14.51 -3.73 5.32
C ARG A 65 -14.57 -2.37 4.63
N LEU A 66 -13.59 -2.06 3.78
CA LEU A 66 -13.49 -0.80 3.05
C LEU A 66 -14.16 -0.87 1.67
N VAL A 67 -14.45 -2.06 1.13
CA VAL A 67 -15.12 -2.23 -0.17
C VAL A 67 -16.45 -1.45 -0.22
N ASP A 68 -17.22 -1.46 0.88
CA ASP A 68 -18.48 -0.71 1.01
C ASP A 68 -18.28 0.81 1.23
N HIS A 69 -17.04 1.26 1.34
CA HIS A 69 -16.64 2.64 1.58
C HIS A 69 -15.70 3.15 0.47
N GLU A 70 -16.21 3.21 -0.77
CA GLU A 70 -15.43 3.52 -1.99
C GLU A 70 -14.47 4.71 -1.82
N ALA A 71 -14.93 5.80 -1.20
CA ALA A 71 -14.10 7.00 -1.03
C ALA A 71 -12.85 6.74 -0.17
N LEU A 72 -12.99 6.02 0.94
CA LEU A 72 -11.85 5.65 1.80
C LEU A 72 -10.96 4.63 1.13
N TYR A 73 -11.57 3.65 0.47
CA TYR A 73 -10.84 2.64 -0.28
C TYR A 73 -9.93 3.27 -1.34
N VAL A 74 -10.49 4.15 -2.17
CA VAL A 74 -9.75 4.86 -3.23
C VAL A 74 -8.69 5.77 -2.64
N GLN A 75 -8.99 6.49 -1.55
CA GLN A 75 -8.02 7.37 -0.90
C GLN A 75 -6.80 6.57 -0.41
N ILE A 76 -7.04 5.50 0.37
CA ILE A 76 -5.96 4.68 0.95
C ILE A 76 -5.12 4.06 -0.16
N LEU A 77 -5.72 3.40 -1.15
CA LEU A 77 -4.94 2.78 -2.24
C LEU A 77 -4.23 3.81 -3.10
N GLY A 78 -4.85 4.97 -3.35
CA GLY A 78 -4.23 6.08 -4.08
C GLY A 78 -3.01 6.64 -3.36
N ASP A 79 -3.07 6.79 -2.05
CA ASP A 79 -1.94 7.25 -1.23
C ASP A 79 -0.82 6.20 -1.17
N LEU A 80 -1.14 4.91 -1.12
CA LEU A 80 -0.14 3.83 -1.21
C LEU A 80 0.55 3.81 -2.57
N LEU A 81 -0.19 3.95 -3.68
CA LEU A 81 0.39 4.06 -5.03
C LEU A 81 1.24 5.32 -5.17
N SER A 82 0.78 6.44 -4.62
CA SER A 82 1.55 7.70 -4.63
C SER A 82 2.84 7.58 -3.84
N SER A 83 2.80 6.85 -2.72
CA SER A 83 3.98 6.54 -1.92
C SER A 83 4.96 5.66 -2.71
N LEU A 84 4.46 4.66 -3.46
CA LEU A 84 5.28 3.84 -4.36
C LEU A 84 6.03 4.71 -5.39
N VAL A 85 5.33 5.64 -6.04
CA VAL A 85 5.94 6.60 -6.98
C VAL A 85 7.07 7.39 -6.32
N GLN A 86 6.89 7.83 -5.08
CA GLN A 86 7.87 8.66 -4.37
C GLN A 86 9.10 7.90 -3.89
N ILE A 87 8.95 6.63 -3.48
CA ILE A 87 10.08 5.82 -3.03
C ILE A 87 10.91 5.29 -4.20
N CYS A 88 10.31 5.10 -5.39
CA CYS A 88 11.01 4.51 -6.54
C CYS A 88 12.32 5.24 -6.88
N PRO A 89 12.37 6.59 -7.00
CA PRO A 89 13.63 7.30 -7.26
C PRO A 89 14.70 7.15 -6.17
N ARG A 90 14.32 6.76 -4.94
CA ARG A 90 15.22 6.62 -3.79
C ARG A 90 15.86 5.24 -3.71
N ILE A 91 15.33 4.27 -4.46
CA ILE A 91 15.82 2.89 -4.47
C ILE A 91 16.88 2.80 -5.56
N SER A 92 18.13 2.79 -5.12
CA SER A 92 19.35 2.84 -5.96
C SER A 92 19.51 1.68 -6.95
N HIS A 93 18.61 0.69 -6.92
CA HIS A 93 18.66 -0.54 -7.74
C HIS A 93 17.43 -0.74 -8.62
N LEU A 94 16.48 0.21 -8.67
CA LEU A 94 15.41 0.18 -9.67
C LEU A 94 15.96 0.63 -11.02
N ASP A 95 16.57 -0.29 -11.75
CA ASP A 95 16.81 -0.14 -13.18
C ASP A 95 15.68 -0.80 -13.98
N ALA A 96 15.80 -0.82 -15.31
CA ALA A 96 14.77 -1.39 -16.18
C ALA A 96 14.56 -2.91 -16.00
N GLU A 97 15.41 -3.60 -15.22
CA GLU A 97 15.44 -5.05 -15.09
C GLU A 97 15.43 -5.56 -13.63
N CYS A 98 15.68 -4.69 -12.64
CA CYS A 98 15.73 -5.07 -11.21
C CYS A 98 14.63 -4.39 -10.38
N SER A 99 13.83 -5.22 -9.69
CA SER A 99 12.99 -4.86 -8.54
C SER A 99 13.61 -5.37 -7.23
N THR A 100 13.11 -4.90 -6.10
CA THR A 100 13.39 -5.50 -4.79
C THR A 100 12.25 -6.47 -4.42
N ASP A 101 12.54 -7.49 -3.62
CA ASP A 101 11.53 -8.42 -3.09
C ASP A 101 10.35 -7.69 -2.42
N ALA A 102 10.62 -6.55 -1.78
CA ALA A 102 9.60 -5.76 -1.11
C ALA A 102 8.67 -5.03 -2.09
N ILE A 103 9.22 -4.50 -3.19
CA ILE A 103 8.41 -3.92 -4.26
C ILE A 103 7.56 -5.00 -4.90
N GLU A 104 8.13 -6.17 -5.22
CA GLU A 104 7.38 -7.28 -5.81
C GLU A 104 6.17 -7.66 -4.95
N GLN A 105 6.36 -7.77 -3.63
CA GLN A 105 5.24 -8.01 -2.70
C GLN A 105 4.23 -6.87 -2.64
N VAL A 106 4.65 -5.61 -2.79
CA VAL A 106 3.72 -4.47 -2.90
C VAL A 106 2.92 -4.53 -4.21
N MET A 107 3.54 -4.95 -5.31
CA MET A 107 2.85 -5.13 -6.60
C MET A 107 1.86 -6.28 -6.54
N ASP A 108 2.27 -7.43 -5.99
CA ASP A 108 1.40 -8.59 -5.75
C ASP A 108 0.22 -8.23 -4.84
N PHE A 109 0.44 -7.38 -3.84
CA PHE A 109 -0.63 -6.84 -3.02
C PHE A 109 -1.67 -6.11 -3.87
N PHE A 110 -1.30 -5.18 -4.76
CA PHE A 110 -2.28 -4.48 -5.60
C PHE A 110 -3.04 -5.42 -6.54
N CYS A 111 -2.35 -6.40 -7.15
CA CYS A 111 -2.98 -7.42 -7.96
C CYS A 111 -4.00 -8.24 -7.15
N PHE A 112 -3.60 -8.72 -5.97
CA PHE A 112 -4.48 -9.46 -5.06
C PHE A 112 -5.70 -8.64 -4.63
N VAL A 113 -5.50 -7.36 -4.32
CA VAL A 113 -6.57 -6.45 -3.90
C VAL A 113 -7.60 -6.24 -5.00
N LYS A 114 -7.17 -6.14 -6.26
CA LYS A 114 -8.10 -6.10 -7.41
C LYS A 114 -8.94 -7.36 -7.51
N ASP A 115 -8.32 -8.52 -7.37
CA ASP A 115 -9.02 -9.78 -7.63
C ASP A 115 -9.96 -10.16 -6.48
N GLN A 116 -9.61 -9.81 -5.24
CA GLN A 116 -10.35 -10.26 -4.04
C GLN A 116 -11.26 -9.20 -3.43
N PHE A 117 -10.94 -7.91 -3.60
CA PHE A 117 -11.62 -6.81 -2.92
C PHE A 117 -12.03 -5.71 -3.90
N ASP A 118 -12.63 -6.09 -5.03
CA ASP A 118 -13.00 -5.13 -6.08
C ASP A 118 -14.19 -4.22 -5.64
N PRO A 119 -13.98 -2.90 -5.40
CA PRO A 119 -15.07 -1.95 -5.20
C PRO A 119 -15.83 -1.60 -6.49
N GLY A 120 -15.39 -2.15 -7.63
CA GLY A 120 -15.94 -1.92 -8.95
C GLY A 120 -15.08 -0.98 -9.81
N ARG A 121 -15.43 -0.94 -11.10
CA ARG A 121 -14.68 -0.19 -12.14
C ARG A 121 -14.55 1.31 -11.86
N SER A 122 -15.52 1.93 -11.18
CA SER A 122 -15.49 3.36 -10.84
C SER A 122 -14.26 3.71 -10.01
N ALA A 123 -14.00 2.92 -8.96
CA ALA A 123 -12.88 3.12 -8.07
C ALA A 123 -11.53 2.88 -8.77
N TRP A 124 -11.39 1.81 -9.55
CA TRP A 124 -10.14 1.56 -10.30
C TRP A 124 -9.83 2.65 -11.33
N ARG A 125 -10.85 3.23 -11.98
CA ARG A 125 -10.66 4.41 -12.85
C ARG A 125 -10.13 5.62 -12.09
N ARG A 126 -10.52 5.80 -10.83
CA ARG A 126 -9.99 6.87 -9.97
C ARG A 126 -8.55 6.62 -9.53
N LEU A 127 -8.13 5.35 -9.46
CA LEU A 127 -6.75 4.95 -9.18
C LEU A 127 -5.84 5.04 -10.42
N ALA A 128 -6.41 5.06 -11.63
CA ALA A 128 -5.67 5.10 -12.89
C ALA A 128 -4.60 6.19 -12.99
N PRO A 129 -4.83 7.45 -12.57
CA PRO A 129 -3.81 8.49 -12.62
C PRO A 129 -2.59 8.17 -11.76
N HIS A 130 -2.78 7.49 -10.62
CA HIS A 130 -1.70 7.08 -9.73
C HIS A 130 -0.88 5.94 -10.36
N ILE A 131 -1.54 4.97 -11.00
CA ILE A 131 -0.88 3.88 -11.74
C ILE A 131 -0.09 4.45 -12.93
N ALA A 132 -0.65 5.41 -13.66
CA ALA A 132 0.00 6.03 -14.81
C ALA A 132 1.30 6.78 -14.45
N ALA A 133 1.41 7.25 -13.20
CA ALA A 133 2.57 7.94 -12.65
C ALA A 133 3.70 7.00 -12.19
N LEU A 134 3.45 5.68 -12.15
CA LEU A 134 4.49 4.71 -11.79
C LEU A 134 5.60 4.64 -12.83
N PRO A 135 6.83 4.26 -12.44
CA PRO A 135 7.89 3.89 -13.37
C PRO A 135 7.40 2.86 -14.38
N VAL A 136 7.91 2.92 -15.60
CA VAL A 136 7.43 2.14 -16.75
C VAL A 136 7.27 0.65 -16.43
N LEU A 137 8.27 0.04 -15.78
CA LEU A 137 8.25 -1.39 -15.41
C LEU A 137 7.06 -1.74 -14.50
N LEU A 138 6.87 -0.98 -13.41
CA LEU A 138 5.78 -1.19 -12.45
C LEU A 138 4.43 -0.84 -13.05
N ARG A 139 4.36 0.22 -13.86
CA ARG A 139 3.15 0.61 -14.57
C ARG A 139 2.65 -0.52 -15.46
N TYR A 140 3.52 -1.16 -16.24
CA TYR A 140 3.11 -2.26 -17.12
C TYR A 140 2.44 -3.41 -16.37
N GLN A 141 2.91 -3.72 -15.15
CA GLN A 141 2.34 -4.79 -14.32
C GLN A 141 0.92 -4.46 -13.83
N LEU A 142 0.63 -3.19 -13.51
CA LEU A 142 -0.68 -2.77 -13.00
C LEU A 142 -1.58 -2.15 -14.08
N GLN A 143 -1.10 -1.90 -15.29
CA GLN A 143 -1.88 -1.25 -16.34
C GLN A 143 -3.12 -2.08 -16.72
N CYS A 144 -2.98 -3.42 -16.74
CA CYS A 144 -4.08 -4.35 -16.97
C CYS A 144 -5.22 -4.23 -15.94
N MET A 145 -4.94 -3.63 -14.77
CA MET A 145 -5.91 -3.44 -13.70
C MET A 145 -6.93 -2.33 -14.01
N VAL A 146 -6.60 -1.40 -14.90
CA VAL A 146 -7.45 -0.25 -15.24
C VAL A 146 -8.23 -0.47 -16.54
N ASP A 147 -7.61 -1.19 -17.48
CA ASP A 147 -8.12 -1.32 -18.85
C ASP A 147 -9.24 -2.38 -19.02
N GLN A 148 -9.47 -3.21 -18.00
CA GLN A 148 -10.45 -4.32 -18.04
C GLN A 148 -11.84 -3.95 -17.57
#